data_AF-A0A8D8EQI1-F1
#
_entry.id   AF-A0A8D8EQI1-F1
#
_cell.length_a   1.000
_cell.length_b   1.000
_cell.length_c   1.000
_cell.angle_alpha   90.00
_cell.angle_beta   90.00
_cell.angle_gamma   90.00
#
_symmetry.space_group_name_H-M   'P 1'
#
loop_
_entity.id
_entity.type
_entity.pdbx_description
1 polymer ?
#
loop_
_entity_poly.entity_id
_entity_poly.type
_entity_poly.pdbx_seq_one_letter_code
_entity_poly.pdbx_strand_id
1 'polypeptide(L)'
;MRDIAARICRDYLTGAWKTIPAEDLQLRRISGGLSNFLYYVSLPEDHQQRSDTPRSNYSSGRSSSKRARKDSYSSMLEPKEVMLRIYGQTHGEHALETMLTESVVFTLLSERKLGPKLHGIFPGGRIEQYIPARALKTAELGDSKISLKVAEKMAAIHSLDIPVSKEPDWLWSTMNRWLNSMESTLKTLEKDQANDNKAIAGQEIITRLDFRAEVEWLKSVIE
;
A
#
# COMPACT_ATOMS: atom_id res chain seq x y z
N MET A 1 -7.66 16.61 -1.75
CA MET A 1 -7.45 15.14 -1.68
C MET A 1 -8.52 14.37 -2.44
N ARG A 2 -9.81 14.68 -2.26
CA ARG A 2 -10.92 14.01 -2.98
C ARG A 2 -10.79 14.09 -4.50
N ASP A 3 -10.47 15.25 -5.06
CA ASP A 3 -10.25 15.40 -6.52
C ASP A 3 -9.08 14.56 -7.04
N ILE A 4 -8.01 14.45 -6.24
CA ILE A 4 -6.85 13.64 -6.58
C ILE A 4 -7.24 12.16 -6.59
N ALA A 5 -7.94 11.69 -5.55
CA ALA A 5 -8.45 10.32 -5.48
C ALA A 5 -9.40 10.01 -6.64
N ALA A 6 -10.30 10.95 -6.97
CA ALA A 6 -11.23 10.84 -8.10
C ALA A 6 -10.48 10.71 -9.43
N ARG A 7 -9.48 11.58 -9.67
CA ARG A 7 -8.65 11.53 -10.87
C ARG A 7 -7.89 10.21 -10.98
N ILE A 8 -7.24 9.76 -9.90
CA ILE A 8 -6.52 8.48 -9.87
C ILE A 8 -7.48 7.32 -10.16
N CYS A 9 -8.62 7.24 -9.47
CA CYS A 9 -9.59 6.18 -9.71
C CYS A 9 -10.12 6.22 -11.15
N ARG A 10 -10.37 7.42 -11.69
CA ARG A 10 -10.78 7.61 -13.08
C ARG A 10 -9.72 7.15 -14.08
N ASP A 11 -8.45 7.40 -13.83
CA ASP A 11 -7.39 7.03 -14.77
C ASP A 11 -7.20 5.50 -14.82
N TYR A 12 -7.25 4.83 -13.66
CA TYR A 12 -6.84 3.42 -13.52
C TYR A 12 -7.99 2.41 -13.36
N LEU A 13 -9.19 2.82 -12.95
CA LEU A 13 -10.35 1.95 -12.84
C LEU A 13 -11.29 2.13 -14.05
N THR A 14 -12.22 1.19 -14.20
CA THR A 14 -13.19 1.14 -15.30
C THR A 14 -14.59 1.56 -14.83
N GLY A 15 -15.58 1.56 -15.73
CA GLY A 15 -17.00 1.73 -15.41
C GLY A 15 -17.35 3.07 -14.75
N ALA A 16 -18.16 3.05 -13.69
CA ALA A 16 -18.69 4.24 -13.02
C ALA A 16 -17.59 5.20 -12.52
N TRP A 17 -16.41 4.67 -12.18
CA TRP A 17 -15.23 5.46 -11.80
C TRP A 17 -14.78 6.43 -12.90
N LYS A 18 -15.08 6.14 -14.18
CA LYS A 18 -14.72 7.01 -15.30
C LYS A 18 -15.48 8.34 -15.31
N THR A 19 -16.72 8.34 -14.79
CA THR A 19 -17.66 9.46 -14.97
C THR A 19 -18.12 10.09 -13.66
N ILE A 20 -17.92 9.43 -12.51
CA ILE A 20 -18.39 9.95 -11.23
C ILE A 20 -17.74 11.31 -10.88
N PRO A 21 -18.53 12.31 -10.46
CA PRO A 21 -18.02 13.56 -9.90
C PRO A 21 -17.20 13.32 -8.63
N ALA A 22 -16.23 14.20 -8.35
CA ALA A 22 -15.36 14.02 -7.20
C ALA A 22 -16.14 14.15 -5.89
N GLU A 23 -17.12 15.06 -5.84
CA GLU A 23 -17.99 15.34 -4.69
C GLU A 23 -18.83 14.15 -4.24
N ASP A 24 -19.21 13.27 -5.16
CA ASP A 24 -20.05 12.10 -4.88
C ASP A 24 -19.22 10.91 -4.34
N LEU A 25 -17.90 10.94 -4.49
CA LEU A 25 -17.04 9.88 -3.97
C LEU A 25 -16.97 9.92 -2.44
N GLN A 26 -17.25 8.77 -1.83
CA GLN A 26 -16.99 8.58 -0.42
C GLN A 26 -15.47 8.40 -0.24
N LEU A 27 -14.86 9.26 0.57
CA LEU A 27 -13.42 9.24 0.85
C LEU A 27 -13.20 9.28 2.36
N ARG A 28 -12.43 8.34 2.89
CA ARG A 28 -12.03 8.31 4.29
C ARG A 28 -10.55 8.00 4.43
N ARG A 29 -9.82 8.82 5.19
CA ARG A 29 -8.43 8.51 5.57
C ARG A 29 -8.42 7.34 6.56
N ILE A 30 -7.54 6.38 6.32
CA ILE A 30 -7.27 5.28 7.25
C ILE A 30 -5.97 5.59 8.00
N SER A 31 -6.04 5.56 9.33
CA SER A 31 -4.90 5.77 10.21
C SER A 31 -4.16 4.46 10.49
N GLY A 32 -2.93 4.57 11.03
CA GLY A 32 -2.17 3.42 11.54
C GLY A 32 -0.80 3.18 10.88
N GLY A 33 -0.52 3.80 9.73
CA GLY A 33 0.79 3.76 9.07
C GLY A 33 1.56 5.07 9.21
N LEU A 34 2.88 4.99 9.43
CA LEU A 34 3.78 6.15 9.45
C LEU A 34 4.37 6.44 8.06
N SER A 35 4.59 5.40 7.24
CA SER A 35 5.29 5.53 5.96
C SER A 35 4.41 5.90 4.77
N ASN A 36 3.11 5.61 4.86
CA ASN A 36 2.17 5.71 3.74
C ASN A 36 0.87 6.39 4.17
N PHE A 37 0.25 7.13 3.24
CA PHE A 37 -1.11 7.62 3.41
C PHE A 37 -2.10 6.63 2.79
N LEU A 38 -3.05 6.17 3.60
CA LEU A 38 -4.08 5.23 3.19
C LEU A 38 -5.43 5.92 3.12
N TYR A 39 -6.15 5.71 2.02
CA TYR A 39 -7.49 6.25 1.81
C TYR A 39 -8.43 5.16 1.32
N TYR A 40 -9.53 4.98 2.02
CA TYR A 40 -10.70 4.28 1.53
C TYR A 40 -11.44 5.16 0.53
N VAL A 41 -11.80 4.60 -0.63
CA VAL A 41 -12.61 5.27 -1.65
C VAL A 41 -13.73 4.35 -2.10
N SER A 42 -14.97 4.83 -2.17
CA SER A 42 -16.08 4.05 -2.70
C SER A 42 -17.06 4.89 -3.52
N LEU A 43 -17.77 4.19 -4.42
CA LEU A 43 -18.91 4.73 -5.15
C LEU A 43 -20.13 4.87 -4.22
N PRO A 44 -21.03 5.85 -4.46
CA PRO A 44 -22.28 6.01 -3.72
C PRO A 44 -23.15 4.75 -3.73
N GLU A 45 -23.93 4.55 -2.67
CA GLU A 45 -24.80 3.38 -2.48
C GLU A 45 -25.81 3.16 -3.63
N ASP A 46 -26.31 4.25 -4.24
CA ASP A 46 -27.25 4.17 -5.38
C ASP A 46 -26.63 3.54 -6.64
N HIS A 47 -25.31 3.66 -6.81
CA HIS A 47 -24.58 3.00 -7.88
C HIS A 47 -24.31 1.53 -7.57
N GLN A 48 -24.36 1.12 -6.30
CA GLN A 48 -24.10 -0.26 -5.88
C GLN A 48 -25.32 -1.17 -6.14
N GLN A 49 -26.56 -0.64 -6.13
CA GLN A 49 -27.77 -1.45 -6.32
C GLN A 49 -28.14 -1.70 -7.79
N ARG A 50 -27.69 -0.87 -8.74
CA ARG A 50 -27.99 -1.03 -10.17
C ARG A 50 -27.36 -2.27 -10.81
N SER A 51 -26.33 -2.86 -10.19
CA SER A 51 -25.63 -4.04 -10.71
C SER A 51 -26.14 -5.38 -10.16
N ASP A 52 -26.91 -5.40 -9.06
CA ASP A 52 -27.29 -6.64 -8.36
C ASP A 52 -28.71 -7.15 -8.69
N THR A 53 -29.46 -6.49 -9.59
CA THR A 53 -30.80 -6.97 -9.99
C THR A 53 -30.76 -7.77 -11.30
N PRO A 54 -31.03 -9.09 -11.29
CA PRO A 54 -31.32 -9.81 -12.53
C PRO A 54 -32.66 -9.31 -13.06
N ARG A 55 -32.63 -8.47 -14.10
CA ARG A 55 -33.84 -8.01 -14.81
C ARG A 55 -34.48 -9.19 -15.54
N SER A 56 -35.30 -9.97 -14.84
CA SER A 56 -36.44 -10.64 -15.45
C SER A 56 -37.53 -9.58 -15.65
N ASN A 57 -37.79 -9.18 -16.89
CA ASN A 57 -39.14 -8.82 -17.33
C ASN A 57 -39.22 -8.82 -18.86
N TYR A 58 -40.09 -9.69 -19.34
CA TYR A 58 -40.59 -9.72 -20.71
C TYR A 58 -41.34 -8.42 -21.00
N SER A 59 -40.87 -7.67 -22.00
CA SER A 59 -41.73 -6.78 -22.78
C SER A 59 -41.09 -6.56 -24.14
N SER A 60 -41.75 -7.11 -25.16
CA SER A 60 -41.42 -6.94 -26.57
C SER A 60 -41.56 -5.47 -26.97
N GLY A 61 -40.45 -4.86 -27.37
CA GLY A 61 -40.43 -3.53 -27.97
C GLY A 61 -39.17 -3.35 -28.80
N ARG A 62 -39.31 -3.44 -30.12
CA ARG A 62 -38.25 -3.20 -31.11
C ARG A 62 -37.66 -1.79 -30.91
N SER A 63 -36.37 -1.70 -30.59
CA SER A 63 -35.49 -0.69 -31.14
C SER A 63 -34.03 -1.13 -31.03
N SER A 64 -33.34 -1.07 -32.16
CA SER A 64 -31.94 -1.41 -32.35
C SER A 64 -31.01 -0.50 -31.55
N SER A 65 -30.37 -1.05 -30.52
CA SER A 65 -29.23 -0.43 -29.83
C SER A 65 -28.24 -1.52 -29.41
N LYS A 66 -27.41 -1.99 -30.36
CA LYS A 66 -26.40 -3.05 -30.14
C LYS A 66 -25.24 -2.64 -29.20
N ARG A 67 -25.30 -1.48 -28.53
CA ARG A 67 -24.24 -0.98 -27.62
C ARG A 67 -24.46 -1.34 -26.14
N ALA A 68 -25.69 -1.59 -25.70
CA ALA A 68 -26.01 -1.76 -24.27
C ALA A 68 -25.55 -3.09 -23.63
N ARG A 69 -25.17 -4.11 -24.42
CA ARG A 69 -24.79 -5.44 -23.89
C ARG A 69 -23.34 -5.51 -23.38
N LYS A 70 -22.45 -4.60 -23.78
CA LYS A 70 -21.04 -4.62 -23.34
C LYS A 70 -20.87 -3.94 -21.98
N ASP A 71 -21.68 -2.90 -21.71
CA ASP A 71 -21.60 -2.11 -20.48
C ASP A 71 -22.10 -2.88 -19.25
N SER A 72 -23.08 -3.78 -19.42
CA SER A 72 -23.67 -4.56 -18.32
C SER A 72 -22.74 -5.61 -17.72
N TYR A 73 -21.77 -6.13 -18.49
CA TYR A 73 -20.76 -7.06 -17.94
C TYR A 73 -19.60 -6.30 -17.29
N SER A 74 -19.31 -5.09 -17.79
CA SER A 74 -18.30 -4.20 -17.21
C SER A 74 -18.71 -3.69 -15.82
N SER A 75 -20.00 -3.48 -15.56
CA SER A 75 -20.50 -3.03 -14.25
C SER A 75 -20.48 -4.12 -13.17
N MET A 76 -20.39 -5.41 -13.53
CA MET A 76 -20.25 -6.51 -12.56
C MET A 76 -18.79 -6.80 -12.17
N LEU A 77 -17.83 -6.33 -12.98
CA LEU A 77 -16.40 -6.61 -12.79
C LEU A 77 -15.64 -5.44 -12.14
N GLU A 78 -16.23 -4.24 -12.12
CA GLU A 78 -15.60 -3.09 -11.47
C GLU A 78 -15.75 -3.15 -9.93
N PRO A 79 -14.70 -2.80 -9.17
CA PRO A 79 -14.80 -2.74 -7.72
C PRO A 79 -15.73 -1.58 -7.30
N LYS A 80 -16.63 -1.81 -6.33
CA LYS A 80 -17.48 -0.73 -5.76
C LYS A 80 -16.71 0.15 -4.76
N GLU A 81 -15.62 -0.39 -4.21
CA GLU A 81 -14.75 0.25 -3.23
C GLU A 81 -13.30 -0.21 -3.41
N VAL A 82 -12.35 0.68 -3.09
CA VAL A 82 -10.92 0.44 -3.21
C VAL A 82 -10.14 1.11 -2.08
N MET A 83 -8.91 0.65 -1.90
CA MET A 83 -7.90 1.29 -1.06
C MET A 83 -6.89 2.01 -1.95
N LEU A 84 -6.74 3.33 -1.75
CA LEU A 84 -5.60 4.07 -2.29
C LEU A 84 -4.46 4.06 -1.26
N ARG A 85 -3.31 3.54 -1.66
CA ARG A 85 -2.06 3.66 -0.92
C ARG A 85 -1.16 4.66 -1.63
N ILE A 86 -0.85 5.76 -0.97
CA ILE A 86 0.06 6.80 -1.45
C ILE A 86 1.36 6.68 -0.64
N TYR A 87 2.46 6.45 -1.33
CA TYR A 87 3.77 6.31 -0.71
C TYR A 87 4.28 7.68 -0.23
N GLY A 88 4.83 7.72 0.99
CA GLY A 88 5.51 8.90 1.50
C GLY A 88 6.88 9.11 0.86
N GLN A 89 7.54 10.21 1.22
CA GLN A 89 8.95 10.47 0.87
C GLN A 89 9.87 9.54 1.68
N THR A 90 10.08 8.32 1.20
CA THR A 90 11.03 7.34 1.77
C THR A 90 12.10 6.92 0.77
N HIS A 91 12.14 7.59 -0.38
CA HIS A 91 12.82 7.10 -1.56
C HIS A 91 14.04 8.00 -1.82
N GLY A 92 15.15 7.68 -1.15
CA GLY A 92 16.48 8.22 -1.46
C GLY A 92 17.00 7.72 -2.82
N GLU A 93 18.32 7.67 -3.03
CA GLU A 93 18.93 7.33 -4.33
C GLU A 93 18.47 5.97 -4.93
N HIS A 94 17.98 5.04 -4.11
CA HIS A 94 17.44 3.72 -4.54
C HIS A 94 15.91 3.66 -4.63
N ALA A 95 15.28 4.82 -4.77
CA ALA A 95 13.83 5.02 -4.90
C ALA A 95 13.17 4.06 -5.90
N LEU A 96 13.72 4.04 -7.10
CA LEU A 96 13.11 3.40 -8.27
C LEU A 96 13.19 1.88 -8.17
N GLU A 97 14.36 1.35 -7.81
CA GLU A 97 14.60 -0.09 -7.66
C GLU A 97 13.73 -0.71 -6.55
N THR A 98 13.62 -0.01 -5.43
CA THR A 98 12.73 -0.42 -4.32
C THR A 98 11.28 -0.44 -4.77
N MET A 99 10.82 0.62 -5.45
CA MET A 99 9.44 0.70 -5.96
C MET A 99 9.14 -0.38 -7.01
N LEU A 100 10.09 -0.70 -7.89
CA LEU A 100 9.96 -1.77 -8.88
C LEU A 100 9.87 -3.14 -8.21
N THR A 101 10.76 -3.43 -7.28
CA THR A 101 10.78 -4.69 -6.52
C THR A 101 9.49 -4.86 -5.73
N GLU A 102 9.05 -3.83 -5.01
CA GLU A 102 7.78 -3.84 -4.28
C GLU A 102 6.58 -4.06 -5.21
N SER A 103 6.59 -3.46 -6.40
CA SER A 103 5.53 -3.62 -7.39
C SER A 103 5.45 -5.06 -7.90
N VAL A 104 6.60 -5.69 -8.18
CA VAL A 104 6.67 -7.11 -8.60
C VAL A 104 6.17 -8.02 -7.47
N VAL A 105 6.68 -7.82 -6.25
CA VAL A 105 6.27 -8.61 -5.08
C VAL A 105 4.78 -8.48 -4.84
N PHE A 106 4.23 -7.26 -4.82
CA PHE A 106 2.80 -7.03 -4.58
C PHE A 106 1.94 -7.67 -5.67
N THR A 107 2.33 -7.51 -6.94
CA THR A 107 1.61 -8.12 -8.07
C THR A 107 1.55 -9.64 -7.93
N LEU A 108 2.67 -10.28 -7.58
CA LEU A 108 2.72 -11.74 -7.37
C LEU A 108 1.85 -12.19 -6.19
N LEU A 109 1.85 -11.45 -5.08
CA LEU A 109 1.01 -11.75 -3.92
C LEU A 109 -0.48 -11.60 -4.25
N SER A 110 -0.85 -10.58 -5.03
CA SER A 110 -2.21 -10.39 -5.53
C SER A 110 -2.65 -11.57 -6.41
N GLU A 111 -1.86 -11.95 -7.41
CA GLU A 111 -2.19 -13.05 -8.34
C GLU A 111 -2.28 -14.40 -7.63
N ARG A 112 -1.46 -14.62 -6.58
CA ARG A 112 -1.52 -15.83 -5.75
C ARG A 112 -2.59 -15.79 -4.65
N LYS A 113 -3.38 -14.70 -4.56
CA LYS A 113 -4.41 -14.50 -3.52
C LYS A 113 -3.86 -14.53 -2.08
N LEU A 114 -2.62 -14.08 -1.91
CA LEU A 114 -1.92 -13.98 -0.63
C LEU A 114 -1.91 -12.55 -0.06
N GLY A 115 -2.46 -11.61 -0.81
CA GLY A 115 -2.70 -10.24 -0.37
C GLY A 115 -3.97 -9.66 -1.01
N PRO A 116 -4.25 -8.36 -0.77
CA PRO A 116 -5.32 -7.66 -1.47
C PRO A 116 -5.09 -7.70 -2.98
N LYS A 117 -6.19 -7.79 -3.76
CA LYS A 117 -6.10 -7.69 -5.22
C LYS A 117 -5.51 -6.34 -5.64
N LEU A 118 -4.56 -6.35 -6.56
CA LEU A 118 -4.03 -5.15 -7.20
C LEU A 118 -5.01 -4.68 -8.30
N HIS A 119 -5.43 -3.42 -8.24
CA HIS A 119 -6.27 -2.80 -9.27
C HIS A 119 -5.49 -1.87 -10.20
N GLY A 120 -4.41 -1.24 -9.72
CA GLY A 120 -3.56 -0.39 -10.55
C GLY A 120 -2.35 0.14 -9.79
N ILE A 121 -1.30 0.50 -10.53
CA ILE A 121 -0.08 1.13 -10.01
C ILE A 121 0.08 2.47 -10.70
N PHE A 122 0.39 3.52 -9.93
CA PHE A 122 0.58 4.87 -10.44
C PHE A 122 1.82 5.51 -9.81
N PRO A 123 2.39 6.58 -10.39
CA PRO A 123 3.52 7.27 -9.78
C PRO A 123 3.21 7.72 -8.34
N GLY A 124 3.96 7.20 -7.37
CA GLY A 124 3.78 7.51 -5.96
C GLY A 124 2.71 6.69 -5.22
N GLY A 125 2.17 5.62 -5.81
CA GLY A 125 1.23 4.77 -5.09
C GLY A 125 0.60 3.62 -5.87
N ARG A 126 -0.43 3.02 -5.30
CA ARG A 126 -1.21 1.93 -5.90
C ARG A 126 -2.65 1.92 -5.42
N ILE A 127 -3.51 1.32 -6.24
CA ILE A 127 -4.91 1.02 -5.95
C ILE A 127 -5.01 -0.46 -5.64
N GLU A 128 -5.49 -0.78 -4.45
CA GLU A 128 -5.63 -2.14 -3.93
C GLU A 128 -7.09 -2.42 -3.58
N GLN A 129 -7.46 -3.69 -3.48
CA GLN A 129 -8.72 -4.12 -2.88
C GLN A 129 -8.80 -3.60 -1.44
N TYR A 130 -9.93 -2.99 -1.09
CA TYR A 130 -10.23 -2.72 0.32
C TYR A 130 -10.66 -4.03 1.00
N ILE A 131 -10.07 -4.31 2.17
CA ILE A 131 -10.45 -5.45 3.02
C ILE A 131 -11.10 -4.87 4.27
N PRO A 132 -12.39 -5.16 4.54
CA PRO A 132 -13.08 -4.69 5.74
C PRO A 132 -12.58 -5.48 6.97
N ALA A 133 -11.46 -5.06 7.53
CA ALA A 133 -10.80 -5.69 8.65
C ALA A 133 -10.19 -4.67 9.61
N ARG A 134 -9.78 -5.14 10.79
CA ARG A 134 -8.99 -4.38 11.75
C ARG A 134 -7.62 -5.04 11.93
N ALA A 135 -6.61 -4.24 12.27
CA ALA A 135 -5.34 -4.77 12.74
C ALA A 135 -5.51 -5.48 14.10
N LEU A 136 -4.65 -6.46 14.35
CA LEU A 136 -4.49 -7.05 15.68
C LEU A 136 -3.81 -6.04 16.61
N LYS A 137 -4.22 -6.04 17.87
CA LYS A 137 -3.53 -5.34 18.96
C LYS A 137 -2.35 -6.21 19.42
N THR A 138 -1.32 -5.58 19.97
CA THR A 138 -0.15 -6.29 20.51
C THR A 138 -0.53 -7.38 21.53
N ALA A 139 -1.52 -7.08 22.40
CA ALA A 139 -2.01 -8.04 23.39
C ALA A 139 -2.69 -9.29 22.78
N GLU A 140 -3.20 -9.20 21.55
CA GLU A 140 -3.85 -10.32 20.86
C GLU A 140 -2.84 -11.28 20.24
N LEU A 141 -1.60 -10.85 20.00
CA LEU A 141 -0.55 -11.68 19.40
C LEU A 141 -0.10 -12.84 20.32
N GLY A 142 -0.34 -12.71 21.63
CA GLY A 142 -0.07 -13.77 22.61
C GLY A 142 -1.15 -14.85 22.69
N ASP A 143 -2.32 -14.66 22.07
CA ASP A 143 -3.36 -15.68 22.04
C ASP A 143 -2.93 -16.87 21.17
N SER A 144 -3.00 -18.09 21.72
CA SER A 144 -2.53 -19.30 21.06
C SER A 144 -3.20 -19.57 19.70
N LYS A 145 -4.49 -19.28 19.54
CA LYS A 145 -5.22 -19.51 18.29
C LYS A 145 -4.82 -18.49 17.24
N ILE A 146 -4.67 -17.22 17.63
CA ILE A 146 -4.19 -16.15 16.74
C ILE A 146 -2.74 -16.43 16.33
N SER A 147 -1.87 -16.77 17.28
CA SER A 147 -0.46 -17.06 17.03
C SER A 147 -0.28 -18.25 16.07
N LEU A 148 -1.07 -19.31 16.23
CA LEU A 148 -1.11 -20.43 15.29
C LEU A 148 -1.46 -19.97 13.87
N LYS A 149 -2.45 -19.09 13.72
CA LYS A 149 -2.82 -18.54 12.41
C LYS A 149 -1.75 -17.64 11.81
N VAL A 150 -1.04 -16.87 12.62
CA VAL A 150 0.13 -16.09 12.16
C VAL A 150 1.22 -17.03 11.65
N ALA A 151 1.53 -18.10 12.38
CA ALA A 151 2.53 -19.09 11.98
C ALA A 151 2.17 -19.79 10.66
N GLU A 152 0.90 -20.23 10.49
CA GLU A 152 0.41 -20.80 9.23
C GLU A 152 0.61 -19.84 8.04
N LYS A 153 0.30 -18.55 8.21
CA LYS A 153 0.45 -17.54 7.15
C LYS A 153 1.91 -17.20 6.87
N MET A 154 2.75 -17.13 7.90
CA MET A 154 4.18 -16.90 7.76
C MET A 154 4.86 -18.06 7.02
N ALA A 155 4.52 -19.31 7.36
CA ALA A 155 5.00 -20.48 6.65
C ALA A 155 4.60 -20.47 5.16
N ALA A 156 3.36 -20.08 4.86
CA ALA A 156 2.90 -19.95 3.47
C ALA A 156 3.70 -18.88 2.70
N ILE A 157 4.03 -17.75 3.33
CA ILE A 157 4.86 -16.69 2.72
C ILE A 157 6.30 -17.17 2.52
N HIS A 158 6.90 -17.80 3.51
CA HIS A 158 8.28 -18.32 3.41
C HIS A 158 8.44 -19.45 2.38
N SER A 159 7.34 -20.12 2.03
CA SER A 159 7.33 -21.15 0.99
C SER A 159 7.20 -20.58 -0.44
N LEU A 160 7.11 -19.25 -0.59
CA LEU A 160 6.93 -18.65 -1.91
C LEU A 160 8.22 -18.61 -2.70
N ASP A 161 8.19 -19.22 -3.89
CA ASP A 161 9.17 -18.95 -4.91
C ASP A 161 8.79 -17.69 -5.69
N ILE A 162 9.57 -16.62 -5.52
CA ILE A 162 9.40 -15.30 -6.13
C ILE A 162 10.69 -14.86 -6.84
N PRO A 163 10.62 -14.20 -8.01
CA PRO A 163 11.78 -13.77 -8.79
C PRO A 163 12.40 -12.48 -8.22
N VAL A 164 13.00 -12.58 -7.04
CA VAL A 164 13.80 -11.52 -6.39
C VAL A 164 15.15 -12.11 -5.98
N SER A 165 16.11 -11.24 -5.64
CA SER A 165 17.41 -11.68 -5.10
C SER A 165 17.22 -12.67 -3.95
N LYS A 166 18.00 -13.76 -3.98
CA LYS A 166 18.01 -14.79 -2.93
C LYS A 166 19.18 -14.64 -1.97
N GLU A 167 20.06 -13.68 -2.23
CA GLU A 167 21.16 -13.36 -1.32
C GLU A 167 20.58 -12.77 -0.02
N PRO A 168 20.96 -13.29 1.15
CA PRO A 168 20.44 -12.85 2.45
C PRO A 168 21.11 -11.56 2.94
N ASP A 169 21.41 -10.62 2.04
CA ASP A 169 22.15 -9.39 2.34
C ASP A 169 21.24 -8.22 2.75
N TRP A 170 19.92 -8.34 2.53
CA TRP A 170 18.95 -7.26 2.70
C TRP A 170 19.03 -6.57 4.06
N LEU A 171 19.19 -7.34 5.15
CA LEU A 171 19.27 -6.80 6.51
C LEU A 171 20.51 -5.90 6.67
N TRP A 172 21.69 -6.42 6.32
CA TRP A 172 22.96 -5.70 6.42
C TRP A 172 23.02 -4.50 5.49
N SER A 173 22.63 -4.68 4.23
CA SER A 173 22.56 -3.62 3.21
C SER A 173 21.63 -2.50 3.66
N THR A 174 20.49 -2.84 4.28
CA THR A 174 19.53 -1.86 4.81
C THR A 174 20.09 -1.10 6.01
N MET A 175 20.67 -1.80 7.00
CA MET A 175 21.26 -1.15 8.18
C MET A 175 22.41 -0.21 7.79
N ASN A 176 23.32 -0.66 6.93
CA ASN A 176 24.43 0.17 6.44
C ASN A 176 23.92 1.42 5.70
N ARG A 177 22.90 1.26 4.85
CA ARG A 177 22.27 2.40 4.17
C ARG A 177 21.66 3.40 5.16
N TRP A 178 20.95 2.92 6.18
CA TRP A 178 20.38 3.80 7.21
C TRP A 178 21.44 4.50 8.05
N LEU A 179 22.54 3.82 8.40
CA LEU A 179 23.68 4.41 9.09
C LEU A 179 24.33 5.54 8.27
N ASN A 180 24.56 5.30 6.98
CA ASN A 180 25.11 6.33 6.10
C ASN A 180 24.16 7.53 5.96
N SER A 181 22.84 7.27 5.86
CA SER A 181 21.82 8.34 5.82
C SER A 181 21.78 9.13 7.13
N MET A 182 21.93 8.46 8.26
CA MET A 182 21.99 9.07 9.59
C MET A 182 23.21 9.99 9.71
N GLU A 183 24.39 9.56 9.29
CA GLU A 183 25.60 10.41 9.32
C GLU A 183 25.44 11.66 8.46
N SER A 184 24.86 11.54 7.27
CA SER A 184 24.59 12.68 6.40
C SER A 184 23.58 13.64 7.03
N THR A 185 22.54 13.09 7.67
CA THR A 185 21.54 13.87 8.40
C THR A 185 22.19 14.60 9.57
N LEU A 186 22.97 13.93 10.41
CA LEU A 186 23.68 14.54 11.54
C LEU A 186 24.61 15.68 11.11
N LYS A 187 25.41 15.48 10.04
CA LYS A 187 26.26 16.55 9.48
C LYS A 187 25.46 17.76 9.01
N THR A 188 24.26 17.54 8.49
CA THR A 188 23.35 18.63 8.08
C THR A 188 22.81 19.36 9.31
N LEU A 189 22.41 18.61 10.34
CA LEU A 189 21.95 19.18 11.61
C LEU A 189 23.01 20.00 12.34
N GLU A 190 24.26 19.54 12.35
CA GLU A 190 25.39 20.28 12.92
C GLU A 190 25.59 21.63 12.22
N LYS A 191 25.49 21.66 10.89
CA LYS A 191 25.55 22.90 10.10
C LYS A 191 24.37 23.82 10.39
N ASP A 192 23.16 23.26 10.54
CA ASP A 192 21.96 24.04 10.86
C ASP A 192 22.04 24.65 12.27
N GLN A 193 22.58 23.92 13.23
CA GLN A 193 22.84 24.41 14.59
C GLN A 193 23.87 25.54 14.64
N ALA A 194 24.93 25.43 13.83
CA ALA A 194 25.91 26.50 13.67
C ALA A 194 25.31 27.80 13.08
N ASN A 195 24.12 27.71 12.47
CA ASN A 195 23.38 28.82 11.88
C ASN A 195 22.20 29.31 12.77
N ASP A 196 22.21 29.04 14.08
CA ASP A 196 21.17 29.43 15.06
C ASP A 196 19.75 28.86 14.78
N ASN A 197 19.63 27.78 13.99
CA ASN A 197 18.36 27.09 13.83
C ASN A 197 18.02 26.22 15.06
N LYS A 198 16.73 26.13 15.37
CA LYS A 198 16.22 25.40 16.55
C LYS A 198 16.58 23.90 16.48
N ALA A 199 17.19 23.38 17.55
CA ALA A 199 17.56 21.97 17.66
C ALA A 199 16.35 21.03 17.47
N ILE A 200 16.56 19.94 16.74
CA ILE A 200 15.51 18.95 16.45
C ILE A 200 15.36 17.99 17.65
N ALA A 201 14.12 17.71 18.04
CA ALA A 201 13.80 16.75 19.09
C ALA A 201 14.34 15.34 18.73
N GLY A 202 15.08 14.71 19.66
CA GLY A 202 15.59 13.34 19.50
C GLY A 202 17.05 13.22 19.09
N GLN A 203 17.77 14.33 18.87
CA GLN A 203 19.21 14.31 18.53
C GLN A 203 20.06 13.57 19.57
N GLU A 204 19.75 13.72 20.86
CA GLU A 204 20.47 13.05 21.96
C GLU A 204 20.39 11.53 21.91
N ILE A 205 19.30 10.95 21.40
CA ILE A 205 19.16 9.48 21.30
C ILE A 205 20.07 8.97 20.18
N ILE A 206 20.11 9.69 19.06
CA ILE A 206 20.87 9.34 17.86
C ILE A 206 22.38 9.45 18.13
N THR A 207 22.82 10.40 18.95
CA THR A 207 24.25 10.58 19.25
C THR A 207 24.76 9.77 20.44
N ARG A 208 23.87 9.18 21.25
CA ARG A 208 24.24 8.44 22.47
C ARG A 208 24.74 7.01 22.21
N LEU A 209 24.37 6.40 21.09
CA LEU A 209 24.71 5.02 20.76
C LEU A 209 25.62 4.97 19.54
N ASP A 210 26.63 4.10 19.59
CA ASP A 210 27.42 3.75 18.42
C ASP A 210 26.70 2.66 17.63
N PHE A 211 25.77 3.08 16.77
CA PHE A 211 24.99 2.14 15.97
C PHE A 211 25.85 1.34 14.98
N ARG A 212 27.06 1.78 14.61
CA ARG A 212 27.98 0.98 13.79
C ARG A 212 28.49 -0.20 14.60
N ALA A 213 28.95 0.04 15.83
CA ALA A 213 29.36 -1.03 16.74
C ALA A 213 28.22 -2.01 17.04
N GLU A 214 26.99 -1.54 17.23
CA GLU A 214 25.81 -2.41 17.44
C GLU A 214 25.50 -3.30 16.23
N VAL A 215 25.65 -2.77 15.00
CA VAL A 215 25.46 -3.57 13.78
C VAL A 215 26.55 -4.63 13.63
N GLU A 216 27.82 -4.29 13.89
CA GLU A 216 28.92 -5.26 13.87
C GLU A 216 28.76 -6.32 14.97
N TRP A 217 28.31 -5.93 16.16
CA TRP A 217 27.96 -6.87 17.23
C TRP A 217 26.85 -7.83 16.78
N LEU A 218 25.74 -7.31 16.24
CA LEU A 218 24.64 -8.15 15.76
C LEU A 218 25.12 -9.13 14.68
N LYS A 219 25.98 -8.67 13.78
CA LYS A 219 26.59 -9.50 12.75
C LYS A 219 27.41 -10.64 13.34
N SER A 220 28.23 -10.37 14.35
CA SER A 220 29.03 -11.39 15.04
C SER A 220 28.24 -12.45 15.82
N VAL A 221 26.95 -12.19 16.08
CA VAL A 221 26.06 -13.13 16.78
C VAL A 221 25.27 -13.99 15.79
N ILE A 222 24.97 -13.45 14.61
CA ILE A 222 24.15 -14.11 13.58
C ILE A 222 25.02 -14.91 12.59
N GLU A 223 26.20 -14.40 12.24
CA GLU A 223 27.18 -15.02 11.33
C GLU A 223 28.36 -15.65 12.09
#